data_AF-A0A6L6PNL2-F1
#
_entry.id   AF-A0A6L6PNL2-F1
#
_cell.length_a   1.000
_cell.length_b   1.000
_cell.length_c   1.000
_cell.angle_alpha   90.00
_cell.angle_beta   90.00
_cell.angle_gamma   90.00
#
_symmetry.space_group_name_H-M   'P 1'
#
loop_
_entity.id
_entity.type
_entity.pdbx_description
1 polymer ?
#
loop_
_entity_poly.entity_id
_entity_poly.type
_entity_poly.pdbx_seq_one_letter_code
_entity_poly.pdbx_strand_id
1 'polypeptide(L)'
;MSLILRRSFRHVIGGMLLALGMLLVPAAGRASSEQPLVLSSFSLVTTSPTDARPIKVWGTQSASGVEALNIEAFDRKFRLSAAQLSELRGLTVNNVQLSFDSAMIKRLPDRLLVQLALGRIADGLIKTKVVYVHSNGELSMRSPFEQ
;
A
#
# COMPACT_ATOMS: atom_id res chain seq x y z
N MET A 1 73.56 17.57 35.36
CA MET A 1 73.83 16.12 35.41
C MET A 1 72.61 15.46 36.04
N SER A 2 71.84 14.58 35.42
CA SER A 2 72.08 13.64 34.33
C SER A 2 70.79 13.42 33.52
N LEU A 3 70.98 13.15 32.22
CA LEU A 3 70.00 12.60 31.29
C LEU A 3 69.54 11.21 31.75
N ILE A 4 68.53 10.69 31.04
CA ILE A 4 68.16 9.28 30.84
C ILE A 4 66.82 8.93 31.52
N LEU A 5 65.70 9.30 30.90
CA LEU A 5 64.46 8.49 30.90
C LEU A 5 63.42 9.01 29.89
N ARG A 6 63.78 9.16 28.61
CA ARG A 6 62.81 9.56 27.55
C ARG A 6 62.96 8.77 26.25
N ARG A 7 63.35 7.51 26.33
CA ARG A 7 63.35 6.57 25.20
C ARG A 7 62.68 5.29 25.67
N SER A 8 61.44 5.06 25.24
CA SER A 8 60.82 3.72 25.05
C SER A 8 59.28 3.70 25.21
N PHE A 9 58.57 4.83 25.04
CA PHE A 9 57.09 4.80 25.13
C PHE A 9 56.37 5.57 24.02
N ARG A 10 57.05 5.89 22.91
CA ARG A 10 56.41 6.62 21.78
C ARG A 10 56.18 5.77 20.53
N HIS A 11 56.61 4.51 20.50
CA HIS A 11 56.59 3.69 19.27
C HIS A 11 55.56 2.56 19.28
N VAL A 12 54.92 2.26 20.42
CA VAL A 12 53.88 1.19 20.47
C VAL A 12 52.48 1.75 20.17
N ILE A 13 52.23 3.02 20.50
CA ILE A 13 50.88 3.63 20.34
C ILE A 13 50.66 4.14 18.91
N GLY A 14 51.73 4.44 18.15
CA GLY A 14 51.63 4.98 16.79
C GLY A 14 51.23 3.98 15.71
N GLY A 15 51.51 2.68 15.89
CA GLY A 15 51.20 1.63 14.90
C GLY A 15 49.77 1.11 14.95
N MET A 16 49.09 1.24 16.09
CA MET A 16 47.76 0.64 16.31
C MET A 16 46.60 1.52 15.80
N LEU A 17 46.85 2.81 15.54
CA LEU A 17 45.84 3.75 15.04
C LEU A 17 45.72 3.75 13.50
N LEU A 18 46.73 3.29 12.77
CA LEU A 18 46.66 3.22 11.30
C LEU A 18 45.95 1.96 10.78
N ALA A 19 45.91 0.87 11.57
CA ALA A 19 45.20 -0.36 11.21
C ALA A 19 43.68 -0.30 11.52
N LEU A 20 43.23 0.66 12.32
CA LEU A 20 41.82 0.81 12.72
C LEU A 20 41.01 1.69 11.76
N GLY A 21 41.62 2.26 10.72
CA GLY A 21 40.96 3.17 9.78
C GLY A 21 40.37 2.51 8.53
N MET A 22 40.59 1.21 8.29
CA MET A 22 40.30 0.57 7.00
C MET A 22 39.01 -0.28 6.93
N LEU A 23 38.21 -0.37 7.98
CA LEU A 23 37.07 -1.33 8.03
C LEU A 23 35.67 -0.74 7.91
N LEU A 24 35.53 0.56 7.60
CA LEU A 24 34.24 1.17 7.31
C LEU A 24 34.22 1.71 5.88
N VAL A 25 34.24 0.80 4.90
CA VAL A 25 33.61 1.13 3.61
C VAL A 25 32.10 1.03 3.89
N PRO A 26 31.35 2.14 4.00
CA PRO A 26 29.90 2.04 4.04
C PRO A 26 29.51 1.33 2.75
N ALA A 27 28.97 0.12 2.88
CA ALA A 27 28.30 -0.52 1.76
C ALA A 27 27.27 0.51 1.29
N ALA A 28 27.50 1.08 0.11
CA ALA A 28 26.54 1.97 -0.53
C ALA A 28 25.34 1.09 -0.87
N GLY A 29 24.47 0.86 0.11
CA GLY A 29 23.19 0.23 -0.07
C GLY A 29 22.50 1.03 -1.16
N ARG A 30 22.27 0.40 -2.31
CA ARG A 30 21.49 1.03 -3.37
C ARG A 30 20.08 1.18 -2.82
N ALA A 31 19.76 2.37 -2.33
CA ALA A 31 18.41 2.75 -2.01
C ALA A 31 17.59 2.59 -3.30
N SER A 32 16.66 1.64 -3.30
CA SER A 32 15.76 1.43 -4.43
C SER A 32 14.94 2.71 -4.65
N SER A 33 14.92 3.24 -5.86
CA SER A 33 14.09 4.39 -6.25
C SER A 33 12.78 3.90 -6.86
N GLU A 34 12.12 2.96 -6.19
CA GLU A 34 10.84 2.45 -6.67
C GLU A 34 9.77 3.54 -6.61
N GLN A 35 9.06 3.74 -7.73
CA GLN A 35 7.93 4.65 -7.83
C GLN A 35 6.66 3.88 -8.19
N PRO A 36 5.51 4.21 -7.57
CA PRO A 36 4.25 3.57 -7.91
C PRO A 36 3.77 4.03 -9.30
N LEU A 37 3.46 3.06 -10.16
CA LEU A 37 2.85 3.32 -11.47
C LEU A 37 1.33 3.39 -11.36
N VAL A 38 0.78 4.59 -11.45
CA VAL A 38 -0.66 4.84 -11.33
C VAL A 38 -1.42 4.40 -12.59
N LEU A 39 -2.58 3.77 -12.40
CA LEU A 39 -3.44 3.36 -13.51
C LEU A 39 -4.20 4.57 -14.11
N SER A 40 -4.53 4.59 -15.39
CA SER A 40 -5.53 5.56 -15.90
C SER A 40 -6.95 5.03 -15.71
N SER A 41 -7.10 3.72 -15.81
CA SER A 41 -8.35 2.99 -15.66
C SER A 41 -8.10 1.57 -15.17
N PHE A 42 -9.11 0.94 -14.60
CA PHE A 42 -9.09 -0.47 -14.21
C PHE A 42 -10.44 -1.14 -14.52
N SER A 43 -10.39 -2.45 -14.78
CA SER A 43 -11.57 -3.29 -14.99
C SER A 43 -11.28 -4.70 -14.51
N LEU A 44 -12.04 -5.17 -13.52
CA LEU A 44 -11.92 -6.48 -12.92
C LEU A 44 -13.24 -7.21 -13.13
N VAL A 45 -13.16 -8.46 -13.52
CA VAL A 45 -14.30 -9.37 -13.63
C VAL A 45 -13.96 -10.62 -12.84
N THR A 46 -14.83 -10.98 -11.92
CA THR A 46 -14.72 -12.22 -11.14
C THR A 46 -16.10 -12.84 -11.00
N THR A 47 -16.19 -13.96 -10.28
CA THR A 47 -17.43 -14.66 -10.03
C THR A 47 -17.69 -14.71 -8.53
N SER A 48 -18.93 -14.45 -8.13
CA SER A 48 -19.39 -14.58 -6.75
C SER A 48 -19.24 -16.02 -6.27
N PRO A 49 -18.68 -16.25 -5.06
CA PRO A 49 -18.49 -17.59 -4.53
C PRO A 49 -19.80 -18.26 -4.08
N THR A 50 -20.91 -17.51 -3.93
CA THR A 50 -22.17 -18.04 -3.39
C THR A 50 -23.18 -18.43 -4.47
N ASP A 51 -23.22 -17.73 -5.59
CA ASP A 51 -24.26 -17.90 -6.62
C ASP A 51 -23.71 -17.99 -8.05
N ALA A 52 -22.38 -18.05 -8.20
CA ALA A 52 -21.67 -18.13 -9.48
C ALA A 52 -21.99 -16.99 -10.47
N ARG A 53 -22.55 -15.86 -10.00
CA ARG A 53 -22.84 -14.71 -10.85
C ARG A 53 -21.62 -13.80 -11.03
N PRO A 54 -21.49 -13.12 -12.19
CA PRO A 54 -20.36 -12.24 -12.43
C PRO A 54 -20.41 -11.02 -11.51
N ILE A 55 -19.26 -10.69 -10.94
CA ILE A 55 -18.98 -9.42 -10.27
C ILE A 55 -18.06 -8.63 -11.19
N LYS A 56 -18.42 -7.37 -11.47
CA LYS A 56 -17.59 -6.48 -12.28
C LYS A 56 -17.30 -5.20 -11.52
N VAL A 57 -16.05 -4.76 -11.56
CA VAL A 57 -15.60 -3.52 -10.92
C VAL A 57 -14.75 -2.76 -11.92
N TRP A 58 -15.12 -1.52 -12.23
CA TRP A 58 -14.35 -0.70 -13.15
C TRP A 58 -14.39 0.77 -12.79
N GLY A 59 -13.37 1.50 -13.21
CA GLY A 59 -13.22 2.89 -12.88
C GLY A 59 -12.16 3.61 -13.70
N THR A 60 -12.16 4.92 -13.57
CA THR A 60 -11.20 5.84 -14.18
C THR A 60 -10.65 6.77 -13.12
N GLN A 61 -9.45 7.27 -13.35
CA GLN A 61 -8.82 8.23 -12.46
C GLN A 61 -7.91 9.19 -13.21
N SER A 62 -7.61 10.31 -12.56
CA SER A 62 -6.62 11.28 -13.00
C SER A 62 -5.60 11.56 -11.90
N ALA A 63 -4.73 12.54 -12.11
CA ALA A 63 -3.83 13.04 -11.07
C ALA A 63 -4.55 13.50 -9.79
N SER A 64 -5.85 13.81 -9.87
CA SER A 64 -6.66 14.24 -8.72
C SER A 64 -7.22 13.09 -7.88
N GLY A 65 -7.09 11.84 -8.34
CA GLY A 65 -7.62 10.63 -7.72
C GLY A 65 -8.71 9.95 -8.56
N VAL A 66 -9.47 9.05 -7.94
CA VAL A 66 -10.53 8.28 -8.60
C VAL A 66 -11.70 9.19 -9.01
N GLU A 67 -12.02 9.19 -10.30
CA GLU A 67 -13.08 10.03 -10.90
C GLU A 67 -14.38 9.27 -11.13
N ALA A 68 -14.28 7.96 -11.36
CA ALA A 68 -15.43 7.08 -11.48
C ALA A 68 -15.12 5.71 -10.89
N LEU A 69 -16.08 5.16 -10.16
CA LEU A 69 -16.09 3.78 -9.71
C LEU A 69 -17.49 3.20 -9.89
N ASN A 70 -17.57 2.12 -10.65
CA ASN A 70 -18.79 1.39 -10.95
C ASN A 70 -18.61 -0.07 -10.55
N ILE A 71 -19.66 -0.64 -9.97
CA ILE A 71 -19.65 -1.99 -9.43
C ILE A 71 -20.95 -2.69 -9.86
N GLU A 72 -20.84 -3.84 -10.52
CA GLU A 72 -21.96 -4.77 -10.73
C GLU A 72 -21.77 -5.95 -9.78
N ALA A 73 -22.68 -6.10 -8.82
CA ALA A 73 -22.70 -7.19 -7.84
C ALA A 73 -24.13 -7.37 -7.31
N PHE A 74 -24.48 -8.57 -6.82
CA PHE A 74 -25.79 -8.85 -6.22
C PHE A 74 -26.99 -8.43 -7.13
N ASP A 75 -26.88 -8.67 -8.44
CA ASP A 75 -27.82 -8.24 -9.50
C ASP A 75 -28.07 -6.73 -9.60
N ARG A 76 -27.19 -5.91 -9.01
CA ARG A 76 -27.35 -4.47 -8.94
C ARG A 76 -26.14 -3.78 -9.53
N LYS A 77 -26.39 -2.56 -10.02
CA LYS A 77 -25.35 -1.64 -10.45
C LYS A 77 -25.21 -0.56 -9.39
N PHE A 78 -24.00 -0.37 -8.93
CA PHE A 78 -23.63 0.68 -7.99
C PHE A 78 -22.67 1.62 -8.68
N ARG A 79 -22.87 2.92 -8.44
CA ARG A 79 -21.96 3.98 -8.85
C ARG A 79 -21.75 4.87 -7.64
N LEU A 80 -20.49 5.21 -7.36
CA LEU A 80 -20.21 6.15 -6.29
C LEU A 80 -20.79 7.52 -6.63
N SER A 81 -21.43 8.14 -5.65
CA SER A 81 -21.92 9.51 -5.77
C SER A 81 -20.76 10.50 -5.77
N ALA A 82 -21.02 11.75 -6.15
CA ALA A 82 -20.02 12.81 -6.08
C ALA A 82 -19.48 13.01 -4.65
N ALA A 83 -20.33 12.85 -3.63
CA ALA A 83 -19.93 12.93 -2.23
C ALA A 83 -18.96 11.79 -1.87
N GLN A 84 -19.24 10.57 -2.32
CA GLN A 84 -18.36 9.42 -2.08
C GLN A 84 -17.04 9.53 -2.86
N LEU A 85 -17.08 9.96 -4.12
CA LEU A 85 -15.86 10.22 -4.90
C LEU A 85 -14.99 11.30 -4.26
N SER A 86 -15.59 12.27 -3.55
CA SER A 86 -14.82 13.29 -2.84
C SER A 86 -13.92 12.71 -1.74
N GLU A 87 -14.31 11.57 -1.13
CA GLU A 87 -13.48 10.86 -0.16
C GLU A 87 -12.30 10.10 -0.78
N LEU A 88 -12.28 9.96 -2.11
CA LEU A 88 -11.19 9.34 -2.87
C LEU A 88 -10.25 10.39 -3.50
N ARG A 89 -10.46 11.69 -3.23
CA ARG A 89 -9.57 12.74 -3.71
C ARG A 89 -8.16 12.54 -3.16
N GLY A 90 -7.16 12.67 -4.03
CA GLY A 90 -5.76 12.46 -3.68
C GLY A 90 -5.37 11.00 -3.44
N LEU A 91 -6.26 10.05 -3.70
CA LEU A 91 -5.97 8.62 -3.83
C LEU A 91 -5.86 8.26 -5.31
N THR A 92 -4.63 8.21 -5.81
CA THR A 92 -4.31 7.56 -7.09
C THR A 92 -4.09 6.07 -6.84
N VAL A 93 -4.68 5.19 -7.64
CA VAL A 93 -4.59 3.74 -7.43
C VAL A 93 -3.60 3.09 -8.40
N ASN A 94 -2.85 2.11 -7.91
CA ASN A 94 -2.13 1.16 -8.75
C ASN A 94 -2.47 -0.31 -8.41
N ASN A 95 -3.35 -0.51 -7.45
CA ASN A 95 -3.82 -1.81 -7.03
C ASN A 95 -5.32 -1.73 -6.74
N VAL A 96 -6.07 -2.70 -7.28
CA VAL A 96 -7.48 -2.94 -6.95
C VAL A 96 -7.62 -4.40 -6.56
N GLN A 97 -8.14 -4.65 -5.37
CA GLN A 97 -8.35 -5.99 -4.84
C GLN A 97 -9.82 -6.19 -4.48
N LEU A 98 -10.36 -7.36 -4.84
CA LEU A 98 -11.72 -7.76 -4.51
C LEU A 98 -11.68 -8.82 -3.42
N SER A 99 -12.56 -8.71 -2.43
CA SER A 99 -12.78 -9.73 -1.41
C SER A 99 -14.27 -9.90 -1.15
N PHE A 100 -14.68 -11.10 -0.76
CA PHE A 100 -16.07 -11.43 -0.47
C PHE A 100 -16.18 -11.91 0.97
N ASP A 101 -17.11 -11.32 1.71
CA ASP A 101 -17.45 -11.72 3.07
C ASP A 101 -18.86 -12.32 3.07
N SER A 102 -18.92 -13.65 3.13
CA SER A 102 -20.16 -14.39 3.35
C SER A 102 -20.42 -14.46 4.85
N ALA A 103 -21.46 -13.82 5.34
CA ALA A 103 -21.76 -13.84 6.77
C ALA A 103 -22.54 -15.10 7.19
N MET A 104 -22.07 -16.28 6.77
CA MET A 104 -22.72 -17.58 7.00
C MET A 104 -23.06 -17.85 8.48
N ILE A 105 -22.31 -17.26 9.42
CA ILE A 105 -22.48 -17.51 10.86
C ILE A 105 -23.30 -16.41 11.56
N LYS A 106 -23.35 -15.18 11.02
CA LYS A 106 -23.86 -13.99 11.75
C LYS A 106 -25.18 -13.42 11.24
N ARG A 107 -25.83 -14.04 10.24
CA ARG A 107 -27.03 -13.50 9.56
C ARG A 107 -26.86 -12.05 9.08
N LEU A 108 -25.63 -11.60 8.87
CA LEU A 108 -25.38 -10.30 8.26
C LEU A 108 -25.58 -10.45 6.74
N PRO A 109 -25.90 -9.35 6.03
CA PRO A 109 -25.89 -9.39 4.57
C PRO A 109 -24.49 -9.71 4.05
N ASP A 110 -24.40 -10.49 2.97
CA ASP A 110 -23.16 -10.69 2.23
C ASP A 110 -22.57 -9.37 1.75
N ARG A 111 -21.24 -9.28 1.70
CA ARG A 111 -20.54 -8.04 1.31
C ARG A 111 -19.44 -8.31 0.31
N LEU A 112 -19.40 -7.48 -0.72
CA LEU A 112 -18.24 -7.32 -1.59
C LEU A 112 -17.39 -6.16 -1.07
N LEU A 113 -16.10 -6.39 -0.91
CA LEU A 113 -15.11 -5.39 -0.54
C LEU A 113 -14.26 -5.09 -1.78
N VAL A 114 -14.21 -3.82 -2.15
CA VAL A 114 -13.34 -3.30 -3.20
C VAL A 114 -12.28 -2.44 -2.53
N GLN A 115 -11.07 -2.97 -2.42
CA GLN A 115 -9.93 -2.22 -1.90
C GLN A 115 -9.26 -1.49 -3.06
N LEU A 116 -9.16 -0.16 -2.92
CA LEU A 116 -8.47 0.75 -3.81
C LEU A 116 -7.20 1.21 -3.11
N ALA A 117 -6.03 0.96 -3.69
CA ALA A 117 -4.79 1.28 -3.02
C ALA A 117 -3.71 1.85 -3.95
N LEU A 118 -2.88 2.70 -3.35
CA LEU A 118 -1.57 3.08 -3.83
C LEU A 118 -0.53 2.32 -3.02
N GLY A 119 0.37 1.60 -3.68
CA GLY A 119 1.44 0.87 -3.01
C GLY A 119 2.71 0.77 -3.83
N ARG A 120 3.79 0.34 -3.17
CA ARG A 120 5.06 -0.06 -3.78
C ARG A 120 5.31 -1.52 -3.40
N ILE A 121 6.02 -2.25 -4.24
CA ILE A 121 6.39 -3.65 -3.98
C ILE A 121 7.31 -3.72 -2.76
N ALA A 122 8.31 -2.84 -2.66
CA ALA A 122 9.28 -2.86 -1.56
C ALA A 122 8.68 -2.39 -0.22
N ASP A 123 7.78 -1.40 -0.25
CA ASP A 123 7.31 -0.70 0.95
C ASP A 123 5.84 -1.01 1.32
N GLY A 124 5.15 -1.80 0.50
CA GLY A 124 3.75 -2.13 0.70
C GLY A 124 2.78 -0.98 0.39
N LEU A 125 1.64 -0.95 1.09
CA LEU A 125 0.57 0.01 0.84
C LEU A 125 0.90 1.38 1.44
N ILE A 126 0.77 2.44 0.65
CA ILE A 126 0.98 3.84 1.03
C ILE A 126 -0.36 4.48 1.43
N LYS A 127 -1.40 4.27 0.62
CA LYS A 127 -2.76 4.75 0.88
C LYS A 127 -3.76 3.70 0.44
N THR A 128 -4.88 3.61 1.12
CA THR A 128 -5.93 2.66 0.78
C THR A 128 -7.29 3.17 1.23
N LYS A 129 -8.32 2.81 0.47
CA LYS A 129 -9.72 2.97 0.84
C LYS A 129 -10.44 1.68 0.46
N VAL A 130 -11.36 1.25 1.31
CA VAL A 130 -12.20 0.08 1.05
C VAL A 130 -13.63 0.55 0.83
N VAL A 131 -14.20 0.15 -0.30
CA VAL A 131 -15.62 0.30 -0.61
C VAL A 131 -16.32 -1.00 -0.29
N TYR A 132 -17.35 -0.93 0.55
CA TYR A 132 -18.18 -2.05 0.92
C TYR A 132 -19.49 -1.94 0.15
N VAL A 133 -19.82 -2.99 -0.59
CA VAL A 133 -21.11 -3.16 -1.26
C VAL A 133 -21.83 -4.29 -0.55
N HIS A 134 -22.95 -3.97 0.07
CA HIS A 134 -23.77 -4.93 0.78
C HIS A 134 -24.85 -5.50 -0.15
N SER A 135 -25.17 -6.77 0.03
CA SER A 135 -26.24 -7.45 -0.73
C SER A 135 -27.63 -6.83 -0.55
N ASN A 136 -27.87 -6.10 0.53
CA ASN A 136 -29.09 -5.32 0.75
C ASN A 136 -29.16 -4.03 -0.12
N GLY A 137 -28.08 -3.69 -0.82
CA GLY A 137 -27.97 -2.49 -1.65
C GLY A 137 -27.30 -1.30 -0.99
N GLU A 138 -26.83 -1.43 0.25
CA GLU A 138 -26.08 -0.38 0.94
C GLU A 138 -24.65 -0.29 0.40
N LEU A 139 -24.15 0.94 0.23
CA LEU A 139 -22.77 1.22 -0.14
C LEU A 139 -22.14 2.11 0.92
N SER A 140 -21.03 1.66 1.49
CA SER A 140 -20.26 2.40 2.48
C SER A 140 -18.76 2.36 2.18
N MET A 141 -18.00 3.28 2.75
CA MET A 141 -16.55 3.33 2.56
C MET A 141 -15.84 3.51 3.89
N ARG A 142 -14.65 2.92 4.03
CA ARG A 142 -13.78 3.13 5.20
C ARG A 142 -12.33 3.19 4.79
N SER A 143 -11.55 3.90 5.59
CA SER A 143 -10.10 3.80 5.60
C SER A 143 -9.73 2.66 6.55
N PRO A 144 -9.11 1.56 6.10
CA PRO A 144 -8.81 0.41 6.96
C PRO A 144 -7.76 0.71 8.05
N PHE A 145 -7.12 1.89 8.02
CA PHE A 145 -6.08 2.31 8.97
C PHE A 145 -6.48 3.47 9.88
N GLU A 146 -7.74 3.90 9.88
CA GLU A 146 -8.25 4.84 10.90
C GLU A 146 -8.91 4.01 12.02
N GLN A 147 -8.18 3.86 13.14
CA GLN A 147 -8.71 3.44 14.43
C GLN A 147 -9.09 4.66 15.26
#